data_AF-A0A925X9X4-F1
#
_entry.id   AF-A0A925X9X4-F1
#
_cell.length_a   1.000
_cell.length_b   1.000
_cell.length_c   1.000
_cell.angle_alpha   90.00
_cell.angle_beta   90.00
_cell.angle_gamma   90.00
#
_symmetry.space_group_name_H-M   'P 1'
#
loop_
_entity.id
_entity.type
_entity.pdbx_description
1 polymer ?
#
loop_
_entity_poly.entity_id
_entity_poly.type
_entity_poly.pdbx_seq_one_letter_code
_entity_poly.pdbx_strand_id
1 'polypeptide(L)'
;MIEVRLIELPEDLQKAFAIRKAVFVLEQSVPADEEYEFEEESRHFLAFSGEMACGTARWRYTEKGIKLERFAVLIDFRSQQVGSALVKAILED
;
A
#
# COMPACT_ATOMS: atom_id res chain seq x y z
N MET A 1 16.41 -1.08 -7.23
CA MET A 1 15.88 -2.34 -6.65
C MET A 1 14.71 -1.95 -5.78
N ILE A 2 13.59 -2.67 -5.86
CA ILE A 2 12.43 -2.41 -4.99
C ILE A 2 12.57 -3.26 -3.73
N GLU A 3 12.48 -2.61 -2.58
CA GLU A 3 12.43 -3.26 -1.27
C GLU A 3 11.01 -3.12 -0.71
N VAL A 4 10.46 -4.17 -0.11
CA VAL A 4 9.14 -4.12 0.53
C VAL A 4 9.29 -4.47 1.99
N ARG A 5 8.67 -3.68 2.86
CA ARG A 5 8.72 -3.85 4.31
C ARG A 5 7.31 -3.91 4.88
N LEU A 6 7.12 -4.75 5.89
CA LEU A 6 5.94 -4.69 6.75
C LEU A 6 5.99 -3.38 7.56
N ILE A 7 4.85 -2.71 7.69
CA ILE A 7 4.72 -1.48 8.48
C ILE A 7 4.47 -1.86 9.94
N GLU A 8 5.40 -1.50 10.81
CA GLU A 8 5.28 -1.66 12.27
C GLU A 8 5.16 -0.31 13.00
N LEU A 9 5.67 0.76 12.38
CA LEU A 9 5.75 2.09 12.99
C LEU A 9 4.67 3.02 12.42
N PRO A 10 4.07 3.90 13.26
CA PRO A 10 3.08 4.87 12.81
C PRO A 10 3.57 5.81 11.71
N GLU A 11 4.87 6.14 11.69
CA GLU A 11 5.47 7.01 10.67
C GLU A 11 5.43 6.41 9.26
N ASP A 12 5.61 5.09 9.14
CA ASP A 12 5.53 4.39 7.86
C ASP A 12 4.08 4.22 7.42
N LEU A 13 3.15 4.07 8.36
CA LEU A 13 1.71 4.08 8.06
C LEU A 13 1.28 5.42 7.46
N GLN A 14 1.80 6.54 7.97
CA GLN A 14 1.55 7.87 7.39
C GLN A 14 2.08 7.98 5.94
N LYS A 15 3.24 7.37 5.64
CA LYS A 15 3.75 7.31 4.25
C LYS A 15 2.82 6.50 3.35
N ALA A 16 2.30 5.36 3.81
CA ALA A 16 1.31 4.58 3.07
C ALA A 16 0.03 5.38 2.79
N PHE A 17 -0.49 6.10 3.79
CA PHE A 17 -1.66 6.98 3.62
C PHE A 17 -1.40 8.13 2.66
N ALA A 18 -0.21 8.72 2.66
CA ALA A 18 0.16 9.75 1.70
C ALA A 18 0.15 9.23 0.26
N ILE A 19 0.70 8.03 0.03
CA ILE A 19 0.68 7.37 -1.29
C ILE A 19 -0.76 7.07 -1.73
N ARG A 20 -1.58 6.50 -0.82
CA ARG A 20 -2.99 6.21 -1.10
C ARG A 20 -3.78 7.47 -1.41
N LYS A 21 -3.56 8.56 -0.67
CA LYS A 21 -4.19 9.85 -0.96
C LYS A 21 -3.79 10.36 -2.35
N ALA A 22 -2.51 10.28 -2.71
CA ALA A 22 -2.05 10.69 -4.03
C ALA A 22 -2.71 9.88 -5.16
N VAL A 23 -2.80 8.56 -4.99
CA VAL A 23 -3.30 7.65 -6.03
C VAL A 23 -4.83 7.58 -6.07
N PHE A 24 -5.49 7.32 -4.95
CA PHE A 24 -6.94 7.14 -4.91
C PHE A 24 -7.67 8.48 -4.90
N VAL A 25 -7.30 9.41 -4.01
CA VAL A 25 -8.04 10.66 -3.85
C VAL A 25 -7.69 11.67 -4.94
N LEU A 26 -6.40 11.98 -5.12
CA LEU A 26 -5.99 13.05 -6.04
C LEU A 26 -6.02 12.62 -7.51
N GLU A 27 -5.54 11.42 -7.83
CA GLU A 27 -5.48 10.93 -9.21
C GLU A 27 -6.79 10.27 -9.64
N GLN A 28 -7.34 9.35 -8.84
CA GLN A 28 -8.55 8.59 -9.22
C GLN A 28 -9.85 9.25 -8.75
N SER A 29 -9.80 10.38 -8.03
CA SER A 29 -10.97 11.11 -7.54
C SER A 29 -11.89 10.28 -6.62
N VAL A 30 -11.33 9.34 -5.87
CA VAL A 30 -12.03 8.60 -4.80
C VAL A 30 -12.30 9.57 -3.64
N PRO A 31 -13.54 9.62 -3.10
CA PRO A 31 -13.84 10.42 -1.92
C PRO A 31 -12.92 10.07 -0.74
N ALA A 32 -12.37 11.09 -0.07
CA ALA A 32 -11.38 10.88 0.98
C ALA A 32 -11.94 10.12 2.20
N ASP A 33 -13.24 10.23 2.45
CA ASP A 33 -13.98 9.54 3.50
C ASP A 33 -14.23 8.05 3.20
N GLU A 34 -14.26 7.64 1.93
CA GLU A 34 -14.37 6.23 1.52
C GLU A 34 -13.03 5.49 1.49
N GLU A 35 -11.91 6.22 1.57
CA GLU A 35 -10.59 5.60 1.41
C GLU A 35 -10.09 4.90 2.68
N TYR A 36 -10.43 5.41 3.87
CA TYR A 36 -9.86 4.94 5.14
C TYR A 36 -10.84 4.08 5.92
N GLU A 37 -10.68 2.76 5.79
CA GLU A 37 -11.53 1.77 6.48
C GLU A 37 -10.68 0.58 6.90
N PHE A 38 -10.94 -0.02 8.06
CA PHE A 38 -10.27 -1.25 8.55
C PHE A 38 -8.75 -1.16 8.68
N GLU A 39 -8.20 0.04 8.95
CA GLU A 39 -6.75 0.25 8.99
C GLU A 39 -6.07 -0.52 10.13
N GLU A 40 -6.70 -0.57 11.31
CA GLU A 40 -6.14 -1.27 12.49
C GLU A 40 -6.19 -2.80 12.37
N GLU A 41 -7.13 -3.33 11.58
CA GLU A 41 -7.33 -4.77 11.35
C GLU A 41 -6.49 -5.32 10.18
N SER A 42 -5.79 -4.42 9.47
CA SER A 42 -5.03 -4.77 8.26
C SER A 42 -3.53 -4.84 8.54
N ARG A 43 -2.84 -5.74 7.86
CA ARG A 43 -1.36 -5.75 7.78
C ARG A 43 -0.93 -4.96 6.56
N HIS A 44 -0.13 -3.92 6.79
CA HIS A 44 0.25 -2.96 5.75
C HIS A 44 1.70 -3.14 5.33
N PHE A 45 1.96 -2.87 4.06
CA PHE A 45 3.27 -2.97 3.45
C PHE A 45 3.62 -1.66 2.75
N LEU A 46 4.90 -1.33 2.76
CA LEU A 46 5.44 -0.16 2.09
C LEU A 46 6.58 -0.59 1.16
N ALA A 47 6.52 -0.15 -0.09
CA ALA A 47 7.54 -0.40 -1.09
C ALA A 47 8.43 0.82 -1.25
N PHE A 48 9.75 0.59 -1.30
CA PHE A 48 10.77 1.60 -1.41
C PHE A 48 11.59 1.43 -2.70
N SER A 49 11.89 2.55 -3.35
CA SER A 49 12.91 2.64 -4.40
C SER A 49 14.06 3.49 -3.86
N GLY A 50 15.11 2.84 -3.38
CA GLY A 50 16.13 3.50 -2.55
C GLY A 50 15.52 3.95 -1.22
N GLU A 51 15.62 5.24 -0.91
CA GLU A 51 15.03 5.82 0.32
C GLU A 51 13.58 6.31 0.12
N MET A 52 13.08 6.34 -1.12
CA MET A 52 11.76 6.88 -1.43
C MET A 52 10.68 5.80 -1.30
N ALA A 53 9.70 6.03 -0.42
CA ALA A 53 8.47 5.25 -0.38
C ALA A 53 7.64 5.53 -1.63
N CYS A 54 7.35 4.50 -2.42
CA CYS A 54 6.81 4.63 -3.77
C CYS A 54 5.55 3.79 -4.04
N GLY A 55 5.24 2.84 -3.16
CA GLY A 55 4.00 2.07 -3.24
C GLY A 55 3.60 1.50 -1.89
N THR A 56 2.34 1.10 -1.78
CA THR A 56 1.80 0.45 -0.59
C THR A 56 0.71 -0.54 -0.98
N ALA A 57 0.47 -1.51 -0.11
CA ALA A 57 -0.64 -2.45 -0.20
C ALA A 57 -0.91 -2.98 1.21
N ARG A 58 -2.05 -3.62 1.41
CA ARG A 58 -2.38 -4.28 2.65
C ARG A 58 -3.15 -5.56 2.41
N TRP A 59 -3.22 -6.39 3.44
CA TRP A 59 -4.18 -7.48 3.49
C TRP A 59 -4.89 -7.53 4.84
N ARG A 60 -6.10 -8.10 4.86
CA ARG A 60 -6.86 -8.35 6.10
C ARG A 60 -7.71 -9.61 5.99
N TYR A 61 -8.14 -10.14 7.13
CA TYR A 61 -9.15 -11.21 7.18
C TYR A 61 -10.56 -10.66 6.91
N THR A 62 -11.38 -11.48 6.26
CA THR A 62 -12.80 -11.25 6.00
C THR A 62 -13.55 -12.57 6.18
N GLU A 63 -14.88 -12.52 6.25
CA GLU A 63 -15.73 -13.73 6.25
C GLU A 63 -15.53 -14.61 5.01
N LYS A 64 -15.00 -14.06 3.91
CA LYS A 64 -14.74 -14.76 2.64
C LYS A 64 -13.28 -15.21 2.48
N GLY A 65 -12.46 -15.06 3.51
CA GLY A 65 -11.02 -15.36 3.47
C GLY A 65 -10.15 -14.10 3.52
N ILE A 66 -8.91 -14.21 3.05
CA ILE A 66 -7.94 -13.11 3.06
C ILE A 66 -8.20 -12.18 1.88
N LYS A 67 -8.38 -10.89 2.15
CA LYS A 67 -8.56 -9.85 1.13
C LYS A 67 -7.27 -9.03 1.00
N LEU A 68 -6.67 -9.07 -0.18
CA LEU A 68 -5.55 -8.20 -0.56
C LEU A 68 -6.14 -6.95 -1.20
N GLU A 69 -5.78 -5.76 -0.71
CA GLU A 69 -6.39 -4.51 -1.14
C GLU A 69 -5.48 -3.29 -0.96
N ARG A 70 -5.98 -2.12 -1.40
CA ARG A 70 -5.30 -0.82 -1.31
C ARG A 70 -3.91 -0.81 -1.98
N PHE A 71 -3.73 -1.56 -3.06
CA PHE A 71 -2.53 -1.47 -3.91
C PHE A 71 -2.48 -0.09 -4.56
N ALA A 72 -1.49 0.71 -4.18
CA ALA A 72 -1.26 2.04 -4.70
C ALA A 72 0.22 2.21 -5.04
N VAL A 73 0.52 2.69 -6.25
CA VAL A 73 1.89 2.98 -6.71
C VAL A 73 1.89 4.37 -7.32
N LEU A 74 2.81 5.22 -6.84
CA LEU A 74 3.02 6.57 -7.37
C LEU A 74 3.35 6.50 -8.87
N ILE A 75 2.81 7.44 -9.64
CA ILE A 75 2.87 7.42 -11.11
C ILE A 75 4.30 7.28 -11.66
N ASP A 76 5.26 7.98 -11.06
CA ASP A 76 6.67 7.97 -11.47
C ASP A 76 7.37 6.62 -11.25
N PHE A 77 6.79 5.74 -10.43
CA PHE A 77 7.34 4.43 -10.10
C PHE A 77 6.56 3.27 -10.73
N ARG A 78 5.55 3.57 -11.57
CA ARG A 78 4.84 2.57 -12.36
C ARG A 78 5.77 1.98 -13.42
N SER A 79 5.45 0.75 -13.85
CA SER A 79 6.29 -0.04 -14.77
C SER A 79 7.68 -0.38 -14.23
N GLN A 80 7.95 -0.16 -12.94
CA GLN A 80 9.20 -0.53 -12.25
C GLN A 80 9.03 -1.75 -11.32
N GLN A 81 8.03 -2.59 -11.57
CA GLN A 81 7.74 -3.82 -10.81
C GLN A 81 7.35 -3.62 -9.32
N VAL A 82 7.02 -2.39 -8.89
CA VAL A 82 6.59 -2.11 -7.50
C VAL A 82 5.37 -2.94 -7.10
N GLY A 83 4.33 -3.00 -7.92
CA GLY A 83 3.13 -3.79 -7.65
C GLY A 83 3.43 -5.29 -7.53
N SER A 84 4.29 -5.82 -8.40
CA SER A 84 4.72 -7.22 -8.35
C SER A 84 5.50 -7.53 -7.07
N ALA A 85 6.37 -6.61 -6.63
CA ALA A 85 7.10 -6.76 -5.37
C ALA A 85 6.15 -6.76 -4.16
N LEU A 86 5.15 -5.89 -4.15
CA LEU A 86 4.11 -5.85 -3.10
C LEU A 86 3.32 -7.16 -3.03
N VAL A 87 2.84 -7.66 -4.18
CA VAL A 87 2.11 -8.93 -4.23
C VAL A 87 2.98 -10.08 -3.73
N LYS A 88 4.24 -10.14 -4.16
CA LYS A 88 5.18 -11.18 -3.72
C LYS A 88 5.36 -11.16 -2.21
N ALA A 89 5.63 -9.98 -1.64
CA ALA A 89 5.82 -9.84 -0.19
C ALA A 89 4.58 -10.26 0.60
N ILE A 90 3.38 -9.91 0.12
CA ILE A 90 2.12 -10.32 0.78
C ILE A 90 1.90 -11.83 0.71
N LEU A 91 2.30 -12.49 -0.38
CA LEU A 91 2.15 -13.95 -0.51
C LEU A 91 3.17 -14.74 0.33
N GLU A 92 4.25 -14.09 0.78
CA GLU A 92 5.31 -14.69 1.62
C GLU A 92 5.08 -14.46 3.13
N ASP A 93 4.09 -13.64 3.51
CA ASP A 93 3.73 -13.27 4.89
C ASP A 93 2.73 -14.24 5.55
#